data_AF-A0A182EX00-F1
#
_entry.id   AF-A0A182EX00-F1
#
_cell.length_a   1.000
_cell.length_b   1.000
_cell.length_c   1.000
_cell.angle_alpha   90.00
_cell.angle_beta   90.00
_cell.angle_gamma   90.00
#
_symmetry.space_group_name_H-M   'P 1'
#
loop_
_entity.id
_entity.type
_entity.pdbx_description
1 polymer ?
#
loop_
_entity_poly.entity_id
_entity_poly.type
_entity_poly.pdbx_seq_one_letter_code
_entity_poly.pdbx_strand_id
1 'polypeptide(L)' 'MAFEFPGPKRTLIDVWAKPNMYRNHADVLVAPEFLDPFLTLLKFHGVNDVQIIANDIQ' A
#
# COMPACT_ATOMS: atom_id res chain seq x y z
N MET A 1 1.72 29.70 21.81
CA MET A 1 1.15 28.90 20.70
C MET A 1 1.68 27.49 20.87
N ALA A 2 0.86 26.55 21.35
CA ALA A 2 1.29 25.17 21.52
C ALA A 2 1.37 24.52 20.14
N PHE A 3 2.52 23.96 19.79
CA PHE A 3 2.68 23.13 18.60
C PHE A 3 2.06 21.78 18.95
N GLU A 4 0.85 21.50 18.46
CA GLU A 4 0.29 20.16 18.53
C GLU A 4 1.19 19.26 17.68
N PHE A 5 1.89 18.33 18.34
CA PHE A 5 2.58 17.27 17.64
C PHE A 5 1.51 16.50 16.86
N PRO A 6 1.54 16.49 15.51
CA PRO A 6 0.67 15.57 14.80
C PRO A 6 1.07 14.18 15.32
N GLY A 7 0.09 13.45 15.85
CA GLY A 7 0.31 12.08 16.32
C GLY A 7 1.03 11.22 15.27
N PRO A 8 1.42 9.99 15.61
CA PRO A 8 2.17 9.12 14.69
C PRO A 8 1.50 9.12 13.30
N LYS A 9 2.25 9.57 12.28
CA LYS A 9 1.76 9.60 10.90
C LYS A 9 1.42 8.17 10.51
N ARG A 10 0.12 7.87 10.38
CA ARG A 10 -0.34 6.54 9.96
C ARG A 10 0.18 6.29 8.55
N THR A 11 0.96 5.22 8.37
CA THR A 11 1.41 4.81 7.04
C THR A 11 0.21 4.30 6.26
N LEU A 12 -0.19 5.03 5.22
CA LEU A 12 -1.38 4.72 4.41
C LEU A 12 -1.05 3.72 3.30
N ILE A 13 0.13 3.87 2.72
CA ILE A 13 0.68 3.01 1.68
C ILE A 13 2.19 2.91 1.94
N ASP A 14 2.73 1.71 1.99
CA ASP A 14 4.17 1.45 2.06
C ASP A 14 4.61 0.41 1.04
N VAL A 15 5.80 0.57 0.47
CA VAL A 15 6.36 -0.42 -0.46
C VAL A 15 7.28 -1.33 0.31
N TRP A 16 6.80 -2.54 0.58
CA TRP A 16 7.54 -3.53 1.36
C TRP A 16 8.63 -4.22 0.53
N ALA A 17 8.37 -4.47 -0.75
CA ALA A 17 9.35 -5.00 -1.69
C ALA A 17 9.21 -4.33 -3.06
N LYS A 18 10.34 -3.89 -3.62
CA LYS A 18 10.40 -3.36 -4.98
C LYS A 18 10.62 -4.50 -5.98
N PRO A 19 10.10 -4.37 -7.21
CA PRO A 19 10.43 -5.29 -8.29
C PRO A 19 11.96 -5.31 -8.53
N ASN A 20 12.50 -6.48 -8.79
CA ASN A 20 13.91 -6.68 -9.12
C ASN A 20 14.07 -7.82 -10.14
N MET A 21 15.32 -8.08 -10.56
CA MET A 21 15.63 -9.10 -11.58
C MET A 21 15.14 -10.53 -11.24
N TYR A 22 14.89 -10.84 -9.97
CA TYR A 22 14.44 -12.15 -9.49
C TYR A 22 12.96 -12.16 -9.09
N ARG A 23 12.36 -10.99 -8.85
CA ARG A 23 10.95 -10.81 -8.46
C ARG A 23 10.32 -9.72 -9.29
N ASN A 24 9.44 -10.13 -10.20
CA ASN A 24 8.69 -9.21 -11.06
C ASN A 24 7.42 -8.64 -10.41
N HIS A 25 7.24 -8.79 -9.09
CA HIS A 25 6.13 -8.22 -8.34
C HIS A 25 6.63 -7.22 -7.29
N ALA A 26 5.77 -6.28 -6.90
CA ALA A 26 5.97 -5.40 -5.78
C ALA A 26 5.02 -5.80 -4.65
N ASP A 27 5.54 -5.89 -3.43
CA ASP A 27 4.72 -6.08 -2.23
C ASP A 27 4.43 -4.69 -1.65
N VAL A 28 3.14 -4.37 -1.51
CA VAL A 28 2.68 -3.07 -1.01
C VAL A 28 1.76 -3.28 0.18
N LEU A 29 2.07 -2.62 1.29
CA LEU A 29 1.18 -2.52 2.43
C LEU A 29 0.22 -1.36 2.19
N VAL A 30 -1.08 -1.62 2.29
CA VAL A 30 -2.11 -0.61 2.12
C VAL A 30 -3.03 -0.65 3.32
N ALA A 31 -3.29 0.51 3.91
CA ALA A 31 -4.27 0.60 4.99
C ALA A 31 -5.67 0.22 4.45
N PRO A 32 -6.48 -0.51 5.23
CA PRO A 32 -7.73 -1.09 4.75
C PRO A 32 -8.71 -0.04 4.20
N GLU A 33 -8.74 1.15 4.81
CA GLU A 33 -9.54 2.28 4.33
C GLU A 33 -9.16 2.79 2.92
N PHE A 34 -7.97 2.45 2.41
CA PHE A 34 -7.48 2.86 1.09
C PHE A 34 -7.39 1.71 0.09
N LEU A 35 -7.81 0.49 0.45
CA LEU A 35 -7.68 -0.67 -0.41
C LEU A 35 -8.45 -0.51 -1.74
N ASP A 36 -9.74 -0.18 -1.67
CA ASP A 36 -10.60 0.00 -2.85
C ASP A 36 -10.13 1.11 -3.80
N PRO A 37 -9.83 2.34 -3.33
CA PRO A 37 -9.31 3.38 -4.21
C PRO A 37 -7.92 3.02 -4.78
N PHE A 38 -7.09 2.30 -4.02
CA PHE A 38 -5.78 1.83 -4.51
C PHE A 38 -5.93 0.79 -5.61
N LEU A 39 -6.80 -0.21 -5.45
CA LEU A 39 -7.10 -1.21 -6.48
C LEU A 39 -7.68 -0.56 -7.75
N THR A 40 -8.51 0.46 -7.58
CA THR A 40 -9.06 1.24 -8.70
C THR A 40 -7.94 1.97 -9.46
N LEU A 41 -7.02 2.61 -8.75
CA LEU A 41 -5.85 3.27 -9.33
C LEU A 41 -4.96 2.29 -10.10
N LEU A 42 -4.69 1.11 -9.54
CA LEU A 42 -3.90 0.06 -10.22
C LEU A 42 -4.53 -0.36 -11.55
N LYS A 43 -5.84 -0.58 -11.57
CA LYS A 43 -6.59 -0.90 -12.80
C LYS A 43 -6.51 0.23 -13.83
N PHE A 44 -6.65 1.49 -13.42
CA PHE A 44 -6.49 2.64 -14.32
C PHE A 44 -5.09 2.71 -14.95
N HIS A 45 -4.07 2.28 -14.24
CA HIS A 45 -2.70 2.19 -14.74
C HIS A 45 -2.38 0.88 -15.49
N GLY A 46 -3.38 0.02 -15.73
CA GLY A 46 -3.21 -1.24 -16.45
C GLY A 46 -2.59 -2.37 -15.64
N VAL A 47 -2.46 -2.19 -14.33
CA VAL A 47 -2.02 -3.25 -13.40
C VAL A 47 -3.25 -4.08 -13.02
N ASN A 48 -3.39 -5.23 -13.67
CA ASN A 48 -4.53 -6.13 -13.51
C ASN A 48 -4.22 -7.37 -12.67
N ASP A 49 -2.92 -7.72 -12.54
CA ASP A 49 -2.46 -8.84 -11.75
C ASP A 49 -2.13 -8.36 -10.34
N VAL A 50 -3.09 -8.51 -9.42
CA VAL A 50 -2.98 -8.11 -8.03
C VAL A 50 -3.42 -9.27 -7.16
N GLN A 51 -2.54 -9.67 -6.23
CA GLN A 51 -2.84 -10.70 -5.23
C GLN A 51 -2.82 -10.06 -3.84
N ILE A 52 -3.90 -10.25 -3.08
CA ILE A 52 -3.98 -9.85 -1.68
C ILE A 52 -3.41 -11.00 -0.84
N ILE A 53 -2.24 -10.79 -0.22
CA ILE A 53 -1.47 -11.84 0.47
C ILE A 53 -1.93 -12.08 1.91
N ALA A 54 -2.39 -11.04 2.62
CA ALA A 54 -2.89 -11.15 3.99
C ALA A 54 -3.94 -10.07 4.27
N ASN A 55 -5.11 -10.48 4.78
CA ASN A 55 -6.17 -9.56 5.21
C ASN A 55 -5.92 -8.96 6.61
N ASP A 56 -4.88 -9.41 7.31
CA ASP A 56 -4.49 -8.89 8.62
C ASP A 56 -2.99 -9.18 8.85
N ILE A 57 -2.19 -8.14 9.07
CA ILE A 57 -0.82 -8.27 9.62
C ILE A 57 -0.96 -7.96 11.10
N GLN A 58 -1.59 -8.89 11.84
CA GLN A 58 -1.78 -8.78 13.28
C GLN A 58 -0.72 -9.56 14.04
#